data_AF-A0AAN6GWQ7-F1
#
_entry.id   AF-A0AAN6GWQ7-F1
#
_cell.length_a   1.000
_cell.length_b   1.000
_cell.length_c   1.000
_cell.angle_alpha   90.00
_cell.angle_beta   90.00
_cell.angle_gamma   90.00
#
_symmetry.space_group_name_H-M   'P 1'
#
loop_
_entity.id
_entity.type
_entity.pdbx_description
1 polymer ?
#
loop_
_entity_poly.entity_id
_entity_poly.type
_entity_poly.pdbx_seq_one_letter_code
_entity_poly.pdbx_strand_id
1 'polypeptide(L)'
;MVFTHLDTSARNLLIKGPCIWLLDWEFAGYFPRSAEIATLRLDVGKEPANLDFYHDLESAILRDKPLTPQEREQVDCWRELALNHIRIYRPTPDEQLRMYKRRRGIDGSLR
;
A
#
# COMPACT_ATOMS: atom_id res chain seq x y z
N MET A 1 -5.94 -0.20 15.57
CA MET A 1 -5.82 -0.65 14.16
C MET A 1 -7.19 -0.52 13.51
N VAL A 2 -7.24 -0.29 12.21
CA VAL A 2 -8.47 -0.22 11.41
C VAL A 2 -8.31 -1.11 10.18
N PHE A 3 -9.42 -1.49 9.55
CA PHE A 3 -9.36 -2.17 8.26
C PHE A 3 -9.04 -1.13 7.18
N THR A 4 -7.91 -1.32 6.48
CA THR A 4 -7.37 -0.42 5.45
C THR A 4 -7.40 -1.12 4.10
N HIS A 5 -7.56 -0.36 3.03
CA HIS A 5 -7.56 -0.84 1.65
C HIS A 5 -6.13 -0.93 1.08
N LEU A 6 -5.27 0.02 1.45
CA LEU A 6 -3.87 0.16 1.05
C LEU A 6 -3.60 0.42 -0.44
N ASP A 7 -4.63 0.45 -1.30
CA ASP A 7 -4.57 0.96 -2.68
C ASP A 7 -5.83 1.77 -3.03
N THR A 8 -5.92 3.02 -2.55
CA THR A 8 -7.03 3.94 -2.83
C THR A 8 -6.79 4.83 -4.06
N SER A 9 -6.05 4.32 -5.04
CA SER A 9 -5.84 5.00 -6.31
C SER A 9 -7.15 5.20 -7.09
N ALA A 10 -7.22 6.26 -7.90
CA ALA A 10 -8.44 6.61 -8.66
C ALA A 10 -8.98 5.46 -9.53
N ARG A 11 -8.11 4.57 -10.04
CA ARG A 11 -8.53 3.37 -10.81
C ARG A 11 -9.34 2.36 -9.99
N ASN A 12 -9.17 2.37 -8.67
CA ASN A 12 -9.84 1.47 -7.73
C ASN A 12 -11.10 2.09 -7.11
N LEU A 13 -11.47 3.29 -7.55
CA LEU A 13 -12.64 4.03 -7.05
C LEU A 13 -13.70 4.12 -8.15
N LEU A 14 -14.86 3.51 -7.90
CA LEU A 14 -16.03 3.68 -8.74
C LEU A 14 -17.04 4.58 -8.04
N ILE A 15 -17.30 5.75 -8.62
CA ILE A 15 -18.28 6.72 -8.12
C ILE A 15 -19.57 6.58 -8.95
N LYS A 16 -20.68 6.22 -8.31
CA LYS A 16 -22.00 6.11 -8.95
C LYS A 16 -23.07 6.74 -8.07
N GLY A 17 -23.49 7.96 -8.43
CA GLY A 17 -24.44 8.73 -7.63
C GLY A 17 -23.87 9.03 -6.24
N PRO A 18 -24.58 8.74 -5.13
CA PRO A 18 -24.07 8.96 -3.78
C PRO A 18 -23.14 7.84 -3.28
N CYS A 19 -22.87 6.81 -4.10
CA CYS A 19 -22.12 5.64 -3.69
C CYS A 19 -20.66 5.69 -4.19
N ILE A 20 -19.73 5.31 -3.32
CA ILE A 20 -18.33 5.06 -3.64
C ILE A 20 -18.08 3.57 -3.44
N TRP A 21 -17.58 2.90 -4.47
CA TRP A 21 -17.22 1.49 -4.43
C TRP A 21 -15.71 1.36 -4.55
N LEU A 22 -15.10 0.59 -3.64
CA LEU A 22 -13.68 0.26 -3.65
C LEU A 22 -13.48 -1.08 -4.37
N LEU A 23 -12.57 -1.10 -5.32
CA LEU A 23 -12.13 -2.27 -6.07
C LEU A 23 -10.73 -2.69 -5.64
N ASP A 24 -10.36 -3.91 -5.98
CA ASP A 24 -8.99 -4.42 -5.82
C ASP A 24 -8.50 -4.47 -4.36
N TRP A 25 -9.03 -5.45 -3.62
CA TRP A 25 -8.80 -5.63 -2.18
C TRP A 25 -7.55 -6.46 -1.86
N GLU A 26 -6.65 -6.71 -2.83
CA GLU A 26 -5.53 -7.65 -2.65
C GLU A 26 -4.54 -7.24 -1.56
N PHE A 27 -4.44 -5.94 -1.28
CA PHE A 27 -3.59 -5.37 -0.23
C PHE A 27 -4.35 -5.03 1.06
N ALA A 28 -5.65 -5.30 1.13
CA ALA A 28 -6.45 -4.90 2.28
C ALA A 28 -6.10 -5.71 3.54
N GLY A 29 -6.19 -5.07 4.70
CA GLY A 29 -5.91 -5.74 5.97
C GLY A 29 -6.04 -4.83 7.19
N TYR A 30 -5.63 -5.33 8.35
CA TYR A 30 -5.64 -4.56 9.59
C TYR A 30 -4.31 -3.86 9.81
N PHE A 31 -4.31 -2.55 9.61
CA PHE A 31 -3.13 -1.70 9.79
C PHE A 31 -3.48 -0.46 10.63
N PRO A 32 -2.47 0.27 11.12
CA PRO A 32 -2.66 1.64 11.56
C PRO A 32 -3.23 2.50 10.42
N ARG A 33 -4.15 3.43 10.71
CA ARG A 33 -4.71 4.35 9.70
C ARG A 33 -3.61 5.14 8.98
N SER A 34 -2.49 5.41 9.65
CA SER A 34 -1.30 6.03 9.06
C SER A 34 -0.77 5.28 7.83
N ALA A 35 -0.94 3.95 7.74
CA ALA A 35 -0.55 3.18 6.56
C ALA A 35 -1.43 3.50 5.32
N GLU A 36 -2.73 3.68 5.51
CA GLU A 36 -3.66 4.09 4.44
C GLU A 36 -3.33 5.51 3.93
N ILE A 37 -3.07 6.43 4.86
CA ILE A 37 -2.70 7.80 4.48
C ILE A 37 -1.34 7.84 3.76
N ALA A 38 -0.39 7.01 4.19
CA ALA A 38 0.90 6.89 3.52
C ALA A 38 0.76 6.35 2.10
N THR A 39 -0.05 5.30 1.91
CA THR A 39 -0.30 4.71 0.58
C THR A 39 -1.01 5.67 -0.36
N LEU A 40 -2.04 6.39 0.13
CA LEU A 40 -2.68 7.48 -0.61
C LEU A 40 -1.66 8.50 -1.13
N ARG A 41 -0.72 8.94 -0.29
CA ARG A 41 0.32 9.91 -0.64
C ARG A 41 1.35 9.40 -1.65
N LEU A 42 1.51 8.08 -1.82
CA LEU A 42 2.43 7.51 -2.81
C LEU A 42 1.86 7.58 -4.24
N ASP A 43 0.54 7.63 -4.37
CA ASP A 43 -0.13 7.75 -5.67
C ASP A 43 -0.32 9.22 -6.10
N VAL A 44 -0.21 10.16 -5.15
CA VAL A 44 -0.21 11.61 -5.43
C VAL A 44 0.90 11.95 -6.44
N GLY A 45 0.52 12.60 -7.54
CA GLY A 45 1.47 13.11 -8.52
C GLY A 45 2.00 12.09 -9.54
N LYS A 46 1.59 10.81 -9.47
CA LYS A 46 1.88 9.84 -10.56
C LYS A 46 1.26 10.28 -11.89
N GLU A 47 0.10 10.92 -11.82
CA GLU A 47 -0.55 11.59 -12.94
C GLU A 47 -0.91 13.01 -12.51
N PRO A 48 -0.37 14.07 -13.15
CA PRO A 48 -0.63 15.46 -12.76
C PRO A 48 -2.12 15.81 -12.75
N ALA A 49 -2.90 15.19 -13.63
CA ALA A 49 -4.35 15.39 -13.73
C ALA A 49 -5.12 14.96 -12.46
N ASN A 50 -4.56 14.06 -11.65
CA ASN A 50 -5.21 13.53 -10.45
C ASN A 50 -4.72 14.22 -9.16
N LEU A 51 -3.84 15.22 -9.26
CA LEU A 51 -3.23 15.87 -8.10
C LEU A 51 -4.28 16.50 -7.18
N ASP A 52 -5.18 17.29 -7.76
CA ASP A 52 -6.26 17.95 -7.02
C ASP A 52 -7.19 16.93 -6.35
N PHE A 53 -7.52 15.85 -7.06
CA PHE A 53 -8.35 14.76 -6.54
C PHE A 53 -7.77 14.16 -5.25
N TYR A 54 -6.47 13.80 -5.25
CA TYR A 54 -5.86 13.20 -4.07
C TYR A 54 -5.70 14.20 -2.93
N HIS A 55 -5.41 15.47 -3.22
CA HIS A 55 -5.37 16.53 -2.20
C HIS A 55 -6.73 16.76 -1.55
N ASP A 56 -7.81 16.79 -2.34
CA ASP A 56 -9.17 16.95 -1.86
C ASP A 56 -9.60 15.73 -1.03
N LEU A 57 -9.28 14.52 -1.49
CA LEU A 57 -9.56 13.28 -0.77
C LEU A 57 -8.83 13.22 0.57
N GLU A 58 -7.53 13.51 0.59
CA GLU A 58 -6.76 13.56 1.83
C GLU A 58 -7.33 14.63 2.77
N SER A 59 -7.60 15.83 2.26
CA SER A 59 -8.16 16.93 3.05
C SER A 59 -9.51 16.55 3.66
N ALA A 60 -10.39 15.87 2.90
CA ALA A 60 -11.66 15.37 3.39
C ALA A 60 -11.48 14.33 4.50
N ILE A 61 -10.56 13.37 4.33
CA ILE A 61 -10.24 12.35 5.34
C ILE A 61 -9.69 12.98 6.63
N LEU A 62 -8.83 13.99 6.50
CA LEU A 62 -8.15 14.63 7.63
C LEU A 62 -9.00 15.70 8.33
N ARG A 63 -10.00 16.28 7.65
CA ARG A 63 -10.92 17.26 8.24
C ARG A 63 -11.66 16.70 9.44
N ASP A 64 -12.22 15.50 9.31
CA ASP A 64 -13.06 14.92 10.35
C ASP A 64 -12.23 14.30 11.48
N LYS A 65 -11.03 13.80 11.15
CA LYS A 65 -10.09 13.24 12.13
C LYS A 65 -8.64 13.55 11.74
N PRO A 66 -8.09 14.66 12.24
CA PRO A 66 -6.71 15.04 11.98
C PRO A 66 -5.71 14.00 12.49
N LEU A 67 -4.51 13.94 11.88
CA LEU A 67 -3.43 13.09 12.39
C LEU A 67 -2.90 13.64 13.71
N THR A 68 -2.71 12.74 14.67
CA THR A 68 -1.89 13.01 15.87
C THR A 68 -0.41 13.15 15.49
N PRO A 69 0.44 13.73 16.36
CA PRO A 69 1.90 13.77 16.12
C PRO A 69 2.50 12.38 15.87
N GLN A 70 2.09 11.39 16.67
CA GLN A 70 2.55 10.01 16.50
C GLN A 70 2.12 9.39 15.16
N GLU A 71 0.88 9.65 14.72
CA GLU A 71 0.42 9.15 13.41
C GLU A 71 1.16 9.83 12.26
N ARG A 72 1.57 11.11 12.39
CA ARG A 72 2.42 11.77 11.38
C ARG A 72 3.77 11.08 11.24
N GLU A 73 4.44 10.79 12.34
CA GLU A 73 5.71 10.04 12.33
C GLU A 73 5.53 8.66 11.69
N GLN A 74 4.43 7.96 12.02
CA GLN A 74 4.12 6.68 11.40
C GLN A 74 3.89 6.80 9.88
N VAL A 75 3.19 7.83 9.41
CA VAL A 75 2.98 8.06 7.97
C VAL A 75 4.32 8.19 7.25
N ASP A 76 5.26 8.95 7.81
CA ASP A 76 6.59 9.12 7.22
C ASP A 76 7.35 7.80 7.18
N CYS A 77 7.32 7.01 8.27
CA CYS A 77 7.90 5.67 8.29
C CYS A 77 7.28 4.73 7.23
N TRP A 78 5.95 4.78 7.07
CA TRP A 78 5.25 3.95 6.08
C TRP A 78 5.59 4.34 4.64
N ARG A 79 5.75 5.63 4.36
CA ARG A 79 6.17 6.12 3.03
C ARG A 79 7.56 5.60 2.68
N GLU A 80 8.50 5.69 3.61
CA GLU A 80 9.85 5.11 3.43
C GLU A 80 9.78 3.60 3.20
N LEU A 81 9.01 2.86 4.02
CA LEU A 81 8.86 1.41 3.86
C LEU A 81 8.30 1.02 2.49
N ALA A 82 7.26 1.73 2.04
CA ALA A 82 6.57 1.44 0.80
C ALA A 82 7.41 1.80 -0.45
N LEU A 83 8.18 2.89 -0.41
CA LEU A 83 9.15 3.25 -1.46
C LEU A 83 10.29 2.23 -1.57
N ASN A 84 10.68 1.61 -0.46
CA ASN A 84 11.74 0.61 -0.44
C ASN A 84 11.32 -0.76 -1.04
N HIS A 85 10.09 -0.90 -1.56
CA HIS A 85 9.56 -2.14 -2.16
C HIS A 85 9.87 -3.41 -1.33
N ILE A 86 9.91 -3.30 0.01
CA ILE A 86 10.17 -4.45 0.87
C ILE A 86 8.91 -5.31 0.87
N ARG A 87 8.77 -6.15 -0.15
CA ARG A 87 7.84 -7.28 -0.13
C ARG A 87 8.40 -8.28 0.87
N ILE A 88 7.87 -8.26 2.10
CA ILE A 88 8.11 -9.32 3.07
C ILE A 88 7.33 -10.55 2.59
N TYR A 89 7.89 -11.23 1.60
CA TYR A 89 7.41 -12.53 1.16
C TYR A 89 7.79 -13.56 2.23
N ARG A 90 6.79 -14.12 2.91
CA ARG A 90 6.98 -15.28 3.79
C ARG A 90 6.59 -16.52 3.00
N PRO A 91 7.53 -17.21 2.35
CA PRO A 91 7.23 -18.43 1.62
C PRO A 91 6.65 -19.49 2.55
N THR A 92 5.63 -20.19 2.07
CA THR A 92 5.13 -21.41 2.71
C THR A 92 6.23 -22.47 2.82
N PRO A 93 6.10 -23.46 3.73
CA PRO A 93 7.10 -24.54 3.85
C PRO A 93 7.40 -25.23 2.50
N ASP A 94 6.37 -25.44 1.67
CA ASP A 94 6.51 -26.06 0.35
C ASP A 94 7.27 -25.18 -0.65
N GLU A 95 7.09 -23.86 -0.58
CA GLU A 95 7.82 -22.89 -1.42
C GLU A 95 9.27 -22.75 -1.00
N GLN A 96 9.57 -22.81 0.31
CA GLN A 96 10.95 -22.84 0.82
C GLN A 96 11.72 -24.06 0.29
N LEU A 97 11.09 -25.23 0.30
CA LEU A 97 11.63 -26.48 -0.26
C LEU A 97 11.94 -26.38 -1.77
N ARG A 98 11.10 -25.68 -2.54
CA ARG A 98 11.31 -25.44 -3.98
C ARG A 98 12.42 -24.43 -4.27
N MET A 99 12.53 -23.39 -3.44
CA MET A 99 13.59 -22.37 -3.57
C MET A 99 14.98 -22.94 -3.22
N TYR A 100 15.05 -23.83 -2.23
CA TYR A 100 16.29 -24.52 -1.86
C TYR A 100 16.84 -25.37 -3.02
N LYS A 101 15.95 -26.01 -3.80
CA LYS A 101 16.32 -26.78 -5.01
C LYS A 101 16.81 -25.93 -6.19
N ARG A 102 16.56 -24.62 -6.21
CA ARG A 102 16.96 -23.71 -7.31
C ARG A 102 18.34 -23.08 -7.14
N ARG A 103 18.99 -23.18 -5.98
CA ARG A 103 20.38 -22.75 -5.81
C ARG A 103 21.34 -23.83 -6.31
N ARG A 104 21.49 -23.91 -7.64
CA ARG A 104 22.63 -24.59 -8.28
C ARG A 104 23.88 -23.73 -8.13
N GLY A 105 25.03 -24.40 -7.98
CA GLY A 105 26.28 -23.83 -7.52
C GLY A 105 26.88 -22.75 -8.43
N ILE A 106 27.87 -22.04 -7.89
CA ILE A 106 28.67 -21.00 -8.57
C ILE A 106 29.40 -21.56 -9.82
N ASP A 107 29.37 -22.88 -10.04
CA ASP A 107 29.96 -23.60 -11.18
C ASP A 107 28.99 -23.85 -12.36
N GLY A 108 27.74 -23.38 -12.29
CA GLY A 108 26.86 -23.29 -13.46
C GLY A 108 26.33 -24.61 -14.03
N SER A 109 26.43 -25.74 -13.31
CA SER A 109 25.88 -27.01 -13.78
C SER A 109 24.44 -27.27 -13.27
N LEU A 110 23.59 -27.80 -14.16
CA LEU A 110 22.20 -28.13 -13.89
C LEU A 110 22.07 -29.55 -13.29
N ARG A 111 21.85 -29.69 -11.98
CA ARG A 111 21.29 -30.90 -11.33
C ARG A 111 19.92 -30.68 -10.73
#